data_AF-A0A3D2MFP5-F1
#
_entry.id   AF-A0A3D2MFP5-F1
#
_cell.length_a   1.000
_cell.length_b   1.000
_cell.length_c   1.000
_cell.angle_alpha   90.00
_cell.angle_beta   90.00
_cell.angle_gamma   90.00
#
_symmetry.space_group_name_H-M   'P 1'
#
loop_
_entity.id
_entity.type
_entity.pdbx_description
1 polymer ?
#
loop_
_entity_poly.entity_id
_entity_poly.type
_entity_poly.pdbx_seq_one_letter_code
_entity_poly.pdbx_strand_id
1 'polypeptide(L)'
;MVEGMIKMKNKGFASSLIIFSLLTLFLITLFMLMNTLSNTSSLNNNVKKNIINELNYDESNSTSIENRLSALENKISTLEDKIYPVGSIYMSLTDETIESVTEKFGGTWEKMENTFLIGASSNYQVGTTGGTATHKHESPVNTLGDSLVGVNNKFGTNANTSGNFYGATLSSSQTGGNYTAYYTSEESNIPPYTAVYMYKRVK
;
A
#
# COMPACT_ATOMS: atom_id res chain seq x y z
N MET A 1 42.84 -52.13 105.60
CA MET A 1 42.15 -51.04 104.85
C MET A 1 43.25 -50.17 104.27
N VAL A 2 43.84 -50.51 103.11
CA VAL A 2 43.46 -50.17 101.72
C VAL A 2 43.36 -48.66 101.48
N GLU A 3 44.49 -48.03 101.13
CA GLU A 3 44.55 -46.66 100.58
C GLU A 3 44.74 -46.75 99.06
N GLY A 4 43.70 -46.34 98.32
CA GLY A 4 43.60 -46.49 96.88
C GLY A 4 44.34 -45.38 96.12
N MET A 5 45.24 -45.79 95.23
CA MET A 5 45.84 -44.91 94.20
C MET A 5 44.74 -44.36 93.28
N ILE A 6 44.49 -43.05 93.34
CA ILE A 6 43.57 -42.34 92.45
C ILE A 6 44.21 -42.21 91.06
N LYS A 7 43.77 -43.05 90.12
CA LYS A 7 44.13 -42.96 88.70
C LYS A 7 43.32 -41.83 88.05
N MET A 8 43.90 -40.64 87.90
CA MET A 8 43.25 -39.51 87.23
C MET A 8 42.96 -39.84 85.75
N LYS A 9 41.69 -39.76 85.36
CA LYS A 9 41.18 -40.14 84.02
C LYS A 9 41.26 -38.91 83.10
N ASN A 10 42.33 -38.80 82.31
CA ASN A 10 42.66 -37.62 81.48
C ASN A 10 41.77 -37.46 80.20
N LYS A 11 40.46 -37.69 80.30
CA LYS A 11 39.54 -37.78 79.14
C LYS A 11 39.08 -36.43 78.57
N GLY A 12 39.21 -35.33 79.32
CA GLY A 12 38.79 -33.99 78.89
C GLY A 12 39.71 -33.34 77.86
N PHE A 13 41.03 -33.50 78.01
CA PHE A 13 42.04 -32.96 77.08
C PHE A 13 41.94 -33.57 75.69
N ALA A 14 41.74 -34.89 75.59
CA ALA A 14 41.56 -35.57 74.31
C ALA A 14 40.30 -35.07 73.57
N SER A 15 39.19 -34.86 74.28
CA SER A 15 37.94 -34.34 73.70
C SER A 15 38.07 -32.90 73.19
N SER A 16 38.68 -32.02 73.97
CA SER A 16 38.93 -30.61 73.57
C SER A 16 39.87 -30.52 72.36
N LEU A 17 40.91 -31.35 72.30
CA LEU A 17 41.84 -31.40 71.17
C LEU A 17 41.15 -31.91 69.89
N ILE A 18 40.26 -32.91 70.01
CA ILE A 18 39.45 -33.40 68.88
C ILE A 18 38.49 -32.31 68.39
N ILE A 19 37.82 -31.58 69.29
CA ILE A 19 36.91 -30.48 68.94
C ILE A 19 37.65 -29.34 68.25
N PHE A 20 38.82 -28.96 68.75
CA PHE A 20 39.66 -27.94 68.11
C PHE A 20 40.12 -28.39 66.71
N SER A 21 40.55 -29.64 66.57
CA SER A 21 40.90 -30.24 65.28
C SER A 21 39.72 -30.19 64.29
N LEU A 22 38.51 -30.58 64.73
CA LEU A 22 37.30 -30.51 63.90
C LEU A 22 36.95 -29.07 63.49
N LEU A 23 37.11 -28.10 64.40
CA LEU A 23 36.88 -26.69 64.10
C LEU A 23 37.90 -26.16 63.08
N THR A 24 39.18 -26.52 63.21
CA THR A 24 40.21 -26.12 62.24
C THR A 24 39.95 -26.71 60.86
N LEU A 25 39.52 -27.97 60.79
CA LEU A 25 39.15 -28.60 59.53
C LEU A 25 37.95 -27.90 58.88
N PHE A 26 36.94 -27.54 59.68
CA PHE A 26 35.78 -26.77 59.22
C PHE A 26 36.16 -25.38 58.69
N LEU A 27 37.07 -24.68 59.36
CA LEU A 27 37.56 -23.37 58.91
C LEU A 27 38.33 -23.47 57.59
N ILE A 28 39.16 -24.51 57.42
CA ILE A 28 39.91 -24.75 56.18
C ILE A 28 38.96 -25.05 55.02
N THR A 29 37.92 -25.88 55.24
CA THR A 29 36.94 -26.19 54.18
C THR A 29 36.09 -24.97 53.83
N LEU A 30 35.70 -24.15 54.80
CA LEU A 30 34.99 -22.90 54.55
C LEU A 30 35.84 -21.90 53.76
N PHE A 31 37.13 -21.81 54.05
CA PHE A 31 38.07 -20.96 53.31
C PHE A 31 38.25 -21.42 51.86
N MET A 32 38.42 -22.73 51.64
CA MET A 32 38.44 -23.34 50.30
C MET A 32 37.17 -23.06 49.51
N LEU A 33 36.00 -23.16 50.16
CA LEU A 33 34.71 -22.85 49.56
C LEU A 33 34.64 -21.37 49.13
N MET A 34 35.03 -20.44 49.99
CA MET A 34 35.03 -19.01 49.70
C MET A 34 35.90 -18.66 48.48
N ASN A 35 37.09 -19.26 48.40
CA ASN A 35 37.99 -19.07 47.26
C ASN A 35 37.39 -19.61 45.96
N THR A 36 36.75 -20.78 46.02
CA THR A 36 36.09 -21.40 44.86
C THR A 36 34.91 -20.58 44.37
N LEU A 37 34.10 -20.04 45.29
CA LEU A 37 32.96 -19.17 44.97
C LEU A 37 33.43 -17.85 44.34
N SER A 38 34.49 -17.24 44.90
CA SER A 38 35.08 -16.01 44.38
C SER A 38 35.63 -16.22 42.96
N ASN A 39 36.37 -17.30 42.73
CA ASN A 39 36.91 -17.64 41.41
C ASN A 39 35.79 -17.92 40.39
N THR A 40 34.74 -18.62 40.79
CA THR A 40 33.57 -18.89 39.93
C THR A 40 32.86 -17.59 39.52
N SER A 41 32.69 -16.66 40.45
CA SER A 41 32.05 -15.36 40.15
C SER A 41 32.87 -14.52 39.17
N SER A 42 34.20 -14.49 39.34
CA SER A 42 35.13 -13.81 38.44
C SER A 42 35.10 -14.44 37.04
N LEU A 43 35.15 -15.78 36.98
CA LEU A 43 35.08 -16.51 35.70
C LEU A 43 33.75 -16.24 34.98
N ASN A 44 32.63 -16.27 35.70
CA ASN A 44 31.31 -16.00 35.13
C ASN A 44 31.22 -14.57 34.56
N ASN A 45 31.76 -13.58 35.27
CA ASN A 45 31.81 -12.20 34.80
C ASN A 45 32.72 -12.03 33.57
N ASN A 46 33.88 -12.69 33.56
CA ASN A 46 34.80 -12.66 32.43
C ASN A 46 34.22 -13.34 31.20
N VAL A 47 33.56 -14.50 31.37
CA VAL A 47 32.86 -15.20 30.28
C VAL A 47 31.74 -14.33 29.71
N LYS A 48 30.91 -13.72 30.58
CA LYS A 48 29.85 -12.78 30.14
C LYS A 48 30.44 -11.60 29.35
N LYS A 49 31.52 -10.99 29.84
CA LYS A 49 32.20 -9.87 29.17
C LYS A 49 32.80 -10.30 27.82
N ASN A 50 33.44 -11.45 27.75
CA ASN A 50 34.05 -11.97 26.53
C ASN A 50 32.98 -12.29 25.48
N ILE A 51 31.88 -12.93 25.86
CA ILE A 51 30.75 -13.20 24.96
C ILE A 51 30.18 -11.88 24.40
N ILE A 52 29.96 -10.87 25.26
CA ILE A 52 29.46 -9.55 24.81
C ILE A 52 30.45 -8.89 23.84
N ASN A 53 31.75 -8.94 24.14
CA ASN A 53 32.80 -8.36 23.29
C ASN A 53 32.95 -9.10 21.97
N GLU A 54 32.93 -10.44 21.98
CA GLU A 54 33.03 -11.29 20.78
C GLU A 54 31.80 -11.13 19.87
N LEU A 55 30.62 -10.92 20.45
CA LEU A 55 29.40 -10.59 19.72
C LEU A 55 29.33 -9.12 19.27
N ASN A 56 30.29 -8.28 19.68
CA ASN A 56 30.28 -6.82 19.45
C ASN A 56 28.90 -6.20 19.72
N TYR A 57 28.20 -6.72 20.74
CA TYR A 57 26.86 -6.29 21.11
C TYR A 57 27.00 -5.07 22.02
N ASP A 58 27.16 -3.93 21.38
CA ASP A 58 27.05 -2.62 22.01
C ASP A 58 25.59 -2.17 21.87
N GLU A 59 24.92 -1.90 23.00
CA GLU A 59 23.55 -1.38 23.03
C GLU A 59 23.46 -0.08 22.22
N SER A 60 24.52 0.73 22.21
CA SER A 60 24.60 1.93 21.38
C SER A 60 24.73 1.62 19.88
N ASN A 61 25.26 0.44 19.52
CA ASN A 61 25.29 -0.04 18.13
C ASN A 61 23.91 -0.55 17.69
N SER A 62 23.11 -1.18 18.56
CA SER A 62 21.70 -1.52 18.27
C SER A 62 20.87 -0.25 18.05
N THR A 63 20.96 0.72 18.97
CA THR A 63 20.30 2.03 18.84
C THR A 63 20.76 2.77 17.59
N SER A 64 22.04 2.67 17.22
CA SER A 64 22.56 3.26 15.97
C SER A 64 21.99 2.59 14.72
N ILE A 65 21.84 1.27 14.70
CA ILE A 65 21.23 0.53 13.59
C ILE A 65 19.75 0.88 13.45
N GLU A 66 19.00 0.90 14.55
CA GLU A 66 17.59 1.30 14.58
C GLU A 66 17.42 2.73 14.06
N ASN A 67 18.23 3.67 14.56
CA ASN A 67 18.21 5.07 14.08
C ASN A 67 18.51 5.17 12.59
N ARG A 68 19.46 4.38 12.07
CA ARG A 68 19.79 4.35 10.64
C ARG A 68 18.68 3.73 9.81
N LEU A 69 18.01 2.70 10.32
CA LEU A 69 16.87 2.07 9.66
C LEU A 69 15.70 3.06 9.57
N SER A 70 15.32 3.70 10.67
CA SER A 70 14.28 4.73 10.67
C SER A 70 14.63 5.91 9.77
N ALA A 71 15.91 6.32 9.71
CA ALA A 71 16.36 7.36 8.79
C ALA A 71 16.26 6.93 7.32
N LEU A 72 16.48 5.65 7.01
CA LEU A 72 16.30 5.11 5.65
C LEU A 72 14.83 5.00 5.28
N GLU A 73 13.98 4.50 6.18
CA GLU A 73 12.53 4.45 5.99
C GLU A 73 11.96 5.84 5.73
N ASN A 74 12.34 6.82 6.53
CA ASN A 74 11.94 8.22 6.32
C ASN A 74 12.44 8.77 4.97
N LYS A 75 13.64 8.41 4.53
CA LYS A 75 14.16 8.81 3.21
C LYS A 75 13.39 8.17 2.07
N ILE A 76 13.02 6.89 2.19
CA ILE A 76 12.23 6.17 1.19
C ILE A 76 10.84 6.81 1.07
N SER A 77 10.16 7.04 2.20
CA SER A 77 8.87 7.74 2.21
C SER A 77 8.98 9.15 1.60
N THR A 78 10.05 9.89 1.90
CA THR A 78 10.30 11.21 1.29
C THR A 78 10.52 11.12 -0.23
N LEU A 79 11.08 10.03 -0.75
CA LEU A 79 11.27 9.82 -2.18
C LEU A 79 9.95 9.48 -2.88
N GLU A 80 9.10 8.65 -2.26
CA GLU A 80 7.76 8.34 -2.75
C GLU A 80 6.94 9.63 -2.95
N ASP A 81 6.94 10.52 -1.96
CA ASP A 81 6.26 11.82 -2.01
C ASP A 81 6.83 12.78 -3.06
N LYS A 82 8.11 12.64 -3.41
CA LYS A 82 8.75 13.44 -4.46
C LYS A 82 8.44 12.93 -5.87
N ILE A 83 8.33 11.62 -6.05
CA ILE A 83 8.07 11.00 -7.36
C ILE A 83 6.58 11.12 -7.70
N TYR A 84 5.71 10.79 -6.75
CA TYR A 84 4.27 10.89 -6.88
C TYR A 84 3.69 11.69 -5.71
N PRO A 85 3.75 13.02 -5.68
CA PRO A 85 3.06 13.80 -4.65
C PRO A 85 1.54 13.59 -4.68
N VAL A 86 0.86 13.93 -3.58
CA VAL A 86 -0.62 13.92 -3.52
C VAL A 86 -1.19 14.76 -4.66
N GLY A 87 -2.15 14.18 -5.40
CA GLY A 87 -2.71 14.75 -6.62
C GLY A 87 -2.08 14.24 -7.92
N SER A 88 -1.01 13.44 -7.85
CA SER A 88 -0.41 12.81 -9.03
C SER A 88 -1.32 11.73 -9.62
N ILE A 89 -1.21 11.55 -10.95
CA ILE A 89 -1.90 10.47 -11.67
C ILE A 89 -0.86 9.47 -12.16
N TYR A 90 -1.05 8.20 -11.79
CA TYR A 90 -0.31 7.06 -12.30
C TYR A 90 -1.13 6.34 -13.38
N MET A 91 -0.47 5.86 -14.45
CA MET A 91 -1.10 5.13 -15.54
C MET A 91 -0.30 3.86 -15.87
N SER A 92 -0.99 2.74 -16.06
CA SER A 92 -0.35 1.45 -16.35
C SER A 92 -1.22 0.57 -17.25
N LEU A 93 -0.58 -0.30 -18.04
CA LEU A 93 -1.26 -1.35 -18.81
C LEU A 93 -1.41 -2.65 -18.02
N THR A 94 -0.73 -2.80 -16.87
CA THR A 94 -0.61 -4.08 -16.16
C THR A 94 -1.08 -4.03 -14.72
N ASP A 95 -1.11 -2.85 -14.11
CA ASP A 95 -1.38 -2.71 -12.68
C ASP A 95 -2.87 -2.45 -12.45
N GLU A 96 -3.65 -3.52 -12.36
CA GLU A 96 -5.12 -3.50 -12.31
C GLU A 96 -5.71 -3.09 -10.94
N THR A 97 -4.95 -3.25 -9.86
CA THR A 97 -5.46 -3.08 -8.50
C THR A 97 -4.76 -1.97 -7.73
N ILE A 98 -5.47 -1.34 -6.80
CA ILE A 98 -4.91 -0.28 -5.93
C ILE A 98 -3.75 -0.84 -5.09
N GLU A 99 -3.87 -2.10 -4.67
CA GLU A 99 -2.84 -2.80 -3.90
C GLU A 99 -1.53 -2.88 -4.67
N SER A 100 -1.57 -3.20 -5.97
CA SER A 100 -0.38 -3.30 -6.81
C SER A 100 0.36 -1.97 -6.98
N VAL A 101 -0.37 -0.86 -7.01
CA VAL A 101 0.21 0.49 -7.10
C VAL A 101 0.76 0.92 -5.75
N THR A 102 0.04 0.60 -4.67
CA THR A 102 0.44 0.90 -3.29
C THR A 102 1.71 0.15 -2.90
N GLU A 103 1.88 -1.10 -3.34
CA GLU A 103 3.11 -1.87 -3.10
C GLU A 103 4.33 -1.25 -3.79
N LYS A 104 4.15 -0.61 -4.96
CA LYS A 104 5.25 0.01 -5.72
C LYS A 104 5.64 1.40 -5.24
N PHE A 105 4.65 2.21 -4.86
CA PHE A 105 4.83 3.65 -4.63
C PHE A 105 4.38 4.12 -3.25
N GLY A 106 3.92 3.22 -2.39
CA GLY A 106 3.32 3.58 -1.11
C GLY A 106 2.05 4.42 -1.28
N GLY A 107 1.72 5.19 -0.24
CA GLY A 107 0.62 6.14 -0.25
C GLY A 107 -0.78 5.52 -0.30
N THR A 108 -1.77 6.34 -0.62
CA THR A 108 -3.16 5.93 -0.84
C THR A 108 -3.62 6.42 -2.21
N TRP A 109 -4.27 5.54 -2.95
CA TRP A 109 -4.66 5.77 -4.34
C TRP A 109 -6.16 5.57 -4.55
N GLU A 110 -6.74 6.36 -5.45
CA GLU A 110 -8.12 6.22 -5.92
C GLU A 110 -8.11 5.85 -7.41
N LYS A 111 -8.90 4.85 -7.80
CA LYS A 111 -9.03 4.46 -9.21
C LYS A 111 -9.79 5.52 -9.99
N MET A 112 -9.33 5.82 -11.20
CA MET A 112 -9.99 6.69 -12.16
C MET A 112 -10.48 5.85 -13.34
N GLU A 113 -11.76 5.95 -13.68
CA GLU A 113 -12.39 5.13 -14.73
C GLU A 113 -13.25 6.00 -15.65
N ASN A 114 -13.44 5.54 -16.89
CA ASN A 114 -14.37 6.12 -17.86
C ASN A 114 -14.17 7.64 -18.10
N THR A 115 -12.91 8.08 -18.15
CA THR A 115 -12.57 9.50 -18.32
C THR A 115 -11.30 9.64 -19.16
N PHE A 116 -11.30 10.63 -20.05
CA PHE A 116 -10.09 11.09 -20.73
C PHE A 116 -9.46 12.25 -19.95
N LEU A 117 -8.14 12.31 -19.90
CA LEU A 117 -7.44 13.43 -19.30
C LEU A 117 -7.34 14.59 -20.31
N ILE A 118 -7.78 15.77 -19.88
CA ILE A 118 -7.64 17.02 -20.63
C ILE A 118 -6.78 17.99 -19.83
N GLY A 119 -5.93 18.75 -20.53
CA GLY A 119 -5.10 19.78 -19.91
C GLY A 119 -5.96 20.84 -19.22
N ALA A 120 -5.62 21.16 -17.97
CA ALA A 120 -6.34 22.16 -17.21
C ALA A 120 -6.26 23.55 -17.88
N SER A 121 -7.37 24.27 -17.90
CA SER A 121 -7.48 25.62 -18.45
C SER A 121 -8.58 26.41 -17.75
N SER A 122 -8.80 27.66 -18.14
CA SER A 122 -9.93 28.46 -17.64
C SER A 122 -11.29 27.80 -17.91
N ASN A 123 -11.40 27.03 -18.99
CA ASN A 123 -12.63 26.34 -19.39
C ASN A 123 -12.73 24.92 -18.77
N TYR A 124 -11.61 24.35 -18.37
CA TYR A 124 -11.50 23.00 -17.79
C TYR A 124 -10.70 23.09 -16.49
N GLN A 125 -11.36 23.49 -15.41
CA GLN A 125 -10.72 23.62 -14.11
C GLN A 125 -10.27 22.25 -13.59
N VAL A 126 -9.18 22.22 -12.82
CA VAL A 126 -8.64 20.99 -12.23
C VAL A 126 -9.73 20.25 -11.44
N GLY A 127 -9.87 18.94 -11.70
CA GLY A 127 -10.82 18.08 -11.00
C GLY A 127 -12.24 18.10 -11.55
N THR A 128 -12.56 18.94 -12.53
CA THR A 128 -13.86 18.90 -13.21
C THR A 128 -13.99 17.67 -14.12
N THR A 129 -15.20 17.14 -14.27
CA THR A 129 -15.53 16.00 -15.14
C THR A 129 -16.67 16.36 -16.08
N GLY A 130 -16.78 15.65 -17.21
CA GLY A 130 -17.83 15.88 -18.20
C GLY A 130 -17.65 15.02 -19.45
N GLY A 131 -18.45 15.31 -20.48
CA GLY A 131 -18.48 14.57 -21.73
C GLY A 131 -19.47 13.40 -21.71
N THR A 132 -19.79 12.88 -22.90
CA THR A 132 -20.66 11.72 -23.10
C THR A 132 -20.02 10.74 -24.07
N ALA A 133 -20.18 9.44 -23.79
CA ALA A 133 -19.68 8.36 -24.65
C ALA A 133 -20.43 8.28 -25.98
N THR A 134 -21.71 8.66 -25.98
CA THR A 134 -22.57 8.66 -27.17
C THR A 134 -23.23 10.01 -27.37
N HIS A 135 -23.69 10.26 -28.59
CA HIS A 135 -24.56 11.39 -28.93
C HIS A 135 -25.74 10.92 -29.79
N LYS A 136 -26.77 11.76 -29.87
CA LYS A 136 -27.88 11.61 -30.81
C LYS A 136 -27.78 12.71 -31.85
N HIS A 137 -28.04 12.39 -33.11
CA HIS A 137 -28.17 13.44 -34.11
C HIS A 137 -29.55 14.08 -33.92
N GLU A 138 -29.55 15.33 -33.48
CA GLU A 138 -30.72 16.18 -33.60
C GLU A 138 -30.77 16.64 -35.06
N SER A 139 -31.72 16.11 -35.83
CA SER A 139 -32.07 16.70 -37.11
C SER A 139 -32.89 17.95 -36.80
N PRO A 140 -32.42 19.17 -37.12
CA PRO A 140 -33.28 20.34 -37.05
C PRO A 140 -34.34 20.17 -38.13
N VAL A 141 -35.46 19.53 -37.78
CA VAL A 141 -36.69 19.65 -38.56
C VAL A 141 -37.17 21.07 -38.35
N ASN A 142 -36.62 21.99 -39.13
CA ASN A 142 -37.05 23.36 -39.13
C ASN A 142 -38.38 23.42 -39.90
N THR A 143 -39.45 23.78 -39.20
CA THR A 143 -40.74 24.05 -39.84
C THR A 143 -40.65 25.40 -40.53
N LEU A 144 -40.35 25.40 -41.83
CA LEU A 144 -40.58 26.57 -42.67
C LEU A 144 -42.09 26.67 -42.95
N GLY A 145 -42.85 27.14 -41.96
CA GLY A 145 -44.33 27.21 -42.02
C GLY A 145 -45.03 25.85 -41.92
N ASP A 146 -46.30 25.79 -42.36
CA ASP A 146 -47.21 24.63 -42.28
C ASP A 146 -46.77 23.38 -43.08
N SER A 147 -45.53 23.35 -43.60
CA SER A 147 -45.04 22.26 -44.43
C SER A 147 -43.81 21.59 -43.82
N LEU A 148 -43.95 20.31 -43.49
CA LEU A 148 -42.85 19.44 -43.10
C LEU A 148 -42.13 18.94 -44.36
N VAL A 149 -40.88 19.37 -44.56
CA VAL A 149 -39.99 18.84 -45.62
C VAL A 149 -39.44 17.49 -45.14
N GLY A 150 -40.20 16.42 -45.36
CA GLY A 150 -39.73 15.04 -45.19
C GLY A 150 -39.13 14.50 -46.49
N VAL A 151 -37.87 14.06 -46.48
CA VAL A 151 -37.29 13.30 -47.59
C VAL A 151 -37.86 11.88 -47.53
N ASN A 152 -38.80 11.56 -48.43
CA ASN A 152 -39.30 10.19 -48.57
C ASN A 152 -38.21 9.30 -49.18
N ASN A 153 -37.45 8.58 -48.35
CA ASN A 153 -36.52 7.54 -48.80
C ASN A 153 -37.25 6.22 -49.09
N LYS A 154 -38.39 6.26 -49.79
CA LYS A 154 -38.98 5.05 -50.40
C LYS A 154 -38.37 4.83 -51.79
N PHE A 155 -37.05 4.85 -51.89
CA PHE A 155 -36.34 4.37 -53.08
C PHE A 155 -36.37 2.84 -53.10
N GLY A 156 -37.52 2.31 -53.50
CA GLY A 156 -37.74 0.88 -53.72
C GLY A 156 -38.71 0.60 -54.87
N THR A 157 -39.10 1.61 -55.64
CA THR A 157 -39.90 1.42 -56.85
C THR A 157 -39.23 2.15 -57.99
N ASN A 158 -38.66 1.39 -58.92
CA ASN A 158 -38.27 1.86 -60.25
C ASN A 158 -39.50 2.49 -60.92
N ALA A 159 -39.67 3.80 -60.79
CA ALA A 159 -40.55 4.54 -61.66
C ALA A 159 -39.82 4.67 -63.00
N ASN A 160 -40.15 3.79 -63.94
CA ASN A 160 -39.79 3.98 -65.35
C ASN A 160 -40.47 5.27 -65.84
N THR A 161 -39.76 6.39 -65.80
CA THR A 161 -40.19 7.63 -66.45
C THR A 161 -39.23 7.95 -67.57
N SER A 162 -39.59 7.52 -68.77
CA SER A 162 -39.03 8.02 -70.03
C SER A 162 -39.51 9.46 -70.23
N GLY A 163 -38.71 10.45 -69.84
CA GLY A 163 -39.05 11.86 -70.03
C GLY A 163 -38.08 12.80 -69.34
N ASN A 164 -37.68 13.85 -70.05
CA ASN A 164 -36.67 14.83 -69.63
C ASN A 164 -36.89 15.35 -68.21
N PHE A 165 -35.83 15.32 -67.39
CA PHE A 165 -35.78 15.96 -66.08
C PHE A 165 -35.89 17.49 -66.23
N TYR A 166 -37.12 17.99 -66.16
CA TYR A 166 -37.40 19.32 -65.63
C TYR A 166 -37.95 19.10 -64.23
N GLY A 167 -37.35 19.75 -63.23
CA GLY A 167 -37.73 19.63 -61.82
C GLY A 167 -39.22 19.86 -61.62
N ALA A 168 -39.99 18.79 -61.58
CA ALA A 168 -41.39 18.82 -61.20
C ALA A 168 -41.42 18.83 -59.68
N THR A 169 -41.64 20.00 -59.09
CA THR A 169 -42.10 20.10 -57.71
C THR A 169 -43.51 19.51 -57.67
N LEU A 170 -43.62 18.22 -57.38
CA LEU A 170 -44.90 17.58 -57.05
C LEU A 170 -45.31 18.06 -55.65
N SER A 171 -46.07 19.15 -55.57
CA SER A 171 -46.73 19.55 -54.32
C SER A 171 -47.95 18.66 -54.10
N SER A 172 -47.79 17.55 -53.38
CA SER A 172 -48.94 16.81 -52.85
C SER A 172 -49.29 17.35 -51.47
N SER A 173 -50.41 18.06 -51.34
CA SER A 173 -51.00 18.40 -50.05
C SER A 173 -51.69 17.16 -49.47
N GLN A 174 -50.94 16.32 -48.75
CA GLN A 174 -51.56 15.29 -47.91
C GLN A 174 -51.91 15.91 -46.56
N THR A 175 -53.21 16.14 -46.34
CA THR A 175 -53.74 16.49 -45.02
C THR A 175 -53.93 15.18 -44.26
N GLY A 176 -53.12 14.92 -43.21
CA GLY A 176 -53.26 13.74 -42.35
C GLY A 176 -52.13 12.71 -42.39
N GLY A 177 -50.92 13.07 -42.80
CA GLY A 177 -49.75 12.19 -42.70
C GLY A 177 -49.07 12.29 -41.33
N ASN A 178 -48.72 11.15 -40.72
CA ASN A 178 -47.76 11.12 -39.62
C ASN A 178 -46.37 11.38 -40.19
N TYR A 179 -45.75 12.49 -39.81
CA TYR A 179 -44.35 12.77 -40.14
C TYR A 179 -43.46 12.23 -39.02
N THR A 180 -42.73 11.17 -39.31
CA THR A 180 -41.72 10.63 -38.38
C THR A 180 -40.43 11.42 -38.59
N ALA A 181 -40.10 12.29 -37.63
CA ALA A 181 -38.73 12.78 -37.51
C ALA A 181 -37.86 11.60 -37.07
N TYR A 182 -36.95 11.16 -37.94
CA TYR A 182 -35.97 10.17 -37.56
C TYR A 182 -34.95 10.85 -36.64
N TYR A 183 -35.12 10.69 -35.33
CA TYR A 183 -33.95 10.69 -34.45
C TYR A 183 -33.07 9.54 -34.93
N THR A 184 -31.82 9.81 -35.28
CA THR A 184 -30.90 8.71 -35.57
C THR A 184 -30.70 7.88 -34.30
N SER A 185 -30.25 6.64 -34.45
CA SER A 185 -29.73 5.86 -33.33
C SER A 185 -28.64 6.62 -32.56
N GLU A 186 -28.42 6.22 -31.31
CA GLU A 186 -27.24 6.67 -30.54
C GLU A 186 -25.97 6.25 -31.28
N GLU A 187 -25.06 7.20 -31.47
CA GLU A 187 -23.79 7.00 -32.16
C GLU A 187 -22.63 7.26 -31.20
N SER A 188 -21.47 6.62 -31.44
CA SER A 188 -20.29 6.78 -30.59
C SER A 188 -19.65 8.16 -30.78
N ASN A 189 -19.31 8.80 -29.67
CA ASN A 189 -18.48 10.01 -29.62
C ASN A 189 -17.03 9.69 -29.18
N ILE A 190 -16.69 8.40 -29.04
CA ILE A 190 -15.38 7.96 -28.57
C ILE A 190 -14.45 7.74 -29.79
N PRO A 191 -13.35 8.51 -29.93
CA PRO A 191 -12.33 8.25 -30.94
C PRO A 191 -11.55 6.96 -30.61
N PRO A 192 -10.77 6.37 -31.53
CA PRO A 192 -9.91 5.22 -31.24
C PRO A 192 -9.02 5.48 -30.00
N TYR A 193 -9.01 4.53 -29.05
CA TYR A 193 -8.30 4.67 -27.78
C TYR A 193 -7.68 3.35 -27.30
N THR A 194 -6.77 3.46 -26.33
CA THR A 194 -6.29 2.33 -25.54
C THR A 194 -6.67 2.56 -24.09
N ALA A 195 -7.41 1.62 -23.51
CA ALA A 195 -7.74 1.67 -22.09
C ALA A 195 -6.51 1.33 -21.25
N VAL A 196 -6.27 2.12 -20.21
CA VAL A 196 -5.20 1.93 -19.23
C VAL A 196 -5.79 2.00 -17.84
N TYR A 197 -5.14 1.36 -16.87
CA TYR A 197 -5.46 1.55 -15.46
C TYR A 197 -4.90 2.89 -15.01
N MET A 198 -5.75 3.71 -14.40
CA MET A 198 -5.38 5.05 -13.92
C MET A 198 -5.71 5.19 -12.45
N TYR A 199 -4.79 5.79 -11.70
CA TYR A 199 -4.93 6.02 -10.26
C TYR A 199 -4.47 7.41 -9.88
N LYS A 200 -5.23 8.08 -9.01
CA LYS A 200 -4.90 9.38 -8.44
C LYS A 200 -4.44 9.21 -7.00
N ARG A 201 -3.27 9.74 -6.65
CA ARG A 201 -2.78 9.69 -5.27
C ARG A 201 -3.56 10.68 -4.40
N VAL A 202 -4.09 10.21 -3.27
CA VAL A 202 -4.87 11.03 -2.33
C VAL A 202 -4.21 11.21 -0.97
N LYS A 203 -3.27 10.34 -0.60
CA LYS A 203 -2.41 10.47 0.59
C LYS A 203 -1.02 9.91 0.30
#